data_AF-A0A2N3AFP4-F1
#
_entry.id   AF-A0A2N3AFP4-F1
#
_cell.length_a   1.000
_cell.length_b   1.000
_cell.length_c   1.000
_cell.angle_alpha   90.00
_cell.angle_beta   90.00
_cell.angle_gamma   90.00
#
_symmetry.space_group_name_H-M   'P 1'
#
loop_
_entity.id
_entity.type
_entity.pdbx_description
1 polymer ?
#
loop_
_entity_poly.entity_id
_entity_poly.type
_entity_poly.pdbx_seq_one_letter_code
_entity_poly.pdbx_strand_id
1 'polypeptide(L)' 'MKLISCNRCGVVFNQDAINFPDITDHDTQEINVNHAFWDGDKYVPKIKCPVCGADLVKEE' A
#
# COMPACT_ATOMS: atom_id res chain seq x y z
N MET A 1 -6.33 9.81 12.92
CA MET A 1 -6.68 8.39 12.79
C MET A 1 -7.39 8.18 11.47
N LYS A 2 -6.60 7.87 10.44
CA LYS A 2 -7.11 7.38 9.17
C LYS A 2 -7.31 5.87 9.25
N LEU A 3 -8.42 5.39 8.69
CA LEU A 3 -8.73 3.96 8.64
C LEU A 3 -8.62 3.50 7.20
N ILE A 4 -8.09 2.29 7.02
CA ILE A 4 -8.00 1.61 5.73
C ILE A 4 -8.54 0.20 5.88
N SER A 5 -9.28 -0.28 4.88
CA SER A 5 -9.86 -1.63 4.91
C SER A 5 -9.29 -2.51 3.81
N CYS A 6 -9.11 -3.80 4.10
CA CYS A 6 -8.72 -4.75 3.08
C CYS A 6 -9.93 -5.14 2.21
N ASN A 7 -9.87 -4.83 0.91
CA ASN A 7 -10.93 -5.15 -0.05
C ASN A 7 -11.19 -6.66 -0.27
N ARG A 8 -10.33 -7.54 0.28
CA ARG A 8 -10.52 -8.99 0.19
C ARG A 8 -11.16 -9.60 1.44
N CYS A 9 -10.66 -9.27 2.64
CA CYS A 9 -11.12 -9.89 3.89
C CYS A 9 -11.91 -8.96 4.81
N GLY A 10 -12.02 -7.67 4.48
CA GLY A 10 -12.81 -6.69 5.24
C GLY A 10 -12.17 -6.22 6.55
N VAL A 11 -10.97 -6.69 6.91
CA VAL A 11 -10.27 -6.23 8.11
C VAL A 11 -9.89 -4.77 7.98
N VAL A 12 -10.11 -4.01 9.05
CA VAL A 12 -9.81 -2.57 9.14
C VAL A 12 -8.53 -2.35 9.94
N PHE A 13 -7.64 -1.52 9.43
CA PHE A 13 -6.39 -1.14 10.07
C PHE A 13 -6.35 0.37 10.34
N ASN A 14 -5.62 0.76 11.37
CA ASN A 14 -5.24 2.16 11.57
C ASN A 14 -4.09 2.49 10.61
N GLN A 15 -4.39 3.28 9.58
CA GLN A 15 -3.43 3.65 8.54
C GLN A 15 -2.26 4.47 9.09
N ASP A 16 -2.50 5.32 10.09
CA ASP A 16 -1.44 6.14 10.71
C ASP A 16 -0.40 5.28 11.47
N ALA A 17 -0.75 4.03 11.80
CA ALA A 17 0.14 3.07 12.44
C ALA A 17 0.86 2.14 11.45
N ILE A 18 0.56 2.25 10.14
CA ILE A 18 1.18 1.44 9.09
C ILE A 18 2.34 2.21 8.47
N ASN A 19 3.51 1.58 8.43
CA ASN A 19 4.65 2.11 7.68
C ASN A 19 4.60 1.58 6.23
N PHE A 20 4.09 2.40 5.31
CA PHE A 20 4.12 2.06 3.88
C PHE A 20 5.53 2.24 3.32
N PRO A 21 6.03 1.29 2.51
CA PRO A 21 7.34 1.40 1.91
C PRO A 21 7.42 2.55 0.90
N ASP A 22 8.64 3.02 0.63
CA ASP A 22 8.90 3.86 -0.53
C ASP A 22 8.59 3.07 -1.81
N ILE A 23 8.05 3.78 -2.80
CA ILE A 23 7.66 3.23 -4.10
C ILE A 23 8.74 3.40 -5.15
N THR A 24 9.82 4.13 -4.84
CA THR A 24 10.94 4.38 -5.73
C THR A 24 12.16 3.59 -5.23
N ASP A 25 12.87 2.95 -6.15
CA ASP A 25 14.16 2.33 -5.87
C ASP A 25 15.21 3.41 -5.56
N HIS A 26 15.95 3.22 -4.48
CA HIS A 26 16.91 4.22 -4.02
C HIS A 26 18.07 4.41 -5.03
N ASP A 27 18.49 3.34 -5.70
CA ASP A 27 19.66 3.33 -6.57
C ASP A 27 19.32 3.75 -8.00
N THR A 28 18.21 3.23 -8.55
CA THR A 28 17.82 3.50 -9.94
C THR A 28 16.88 4.70 -10.08
N GLN A 29 16.27 5.15 -8.99
CA GLN A 29 15.19 6.15 -9.00
C GLN A 29 13.96 5.70 -9.82
N GLU A 30 13.83 4.41 -10.12
CA GLU A 30 12.69 3.84 -10.84
C GLU A 30 11.58 3.37 -9.88
N ILE A 31 10.36 3.24 -10.39
CA ILE A 31 9.24 2.74 -9.58
C ILE A 31 9.43 1.24 -9.27
N ASN A 32 9.45 0.91 -7.98
CA ASN A 32 9.41 -0.45 -7.49
C ASN A 32 7.97 -0.99 -7.53
N VAL A 33 7.64 -1.68 -8.61
CA VAL A 33 6.32 -2.28 -8.87
C VAL A 33 5.87 -3.30 -7.80
N ASN A 34 6.78 -3.81 -6.97
CA ASN A 34 6.41 -4.70 -5.86
C ASN A 34 5.79 -3.93 -4.69
N HIS A 35 6.14 -2.65 -4.53
CA HIS A 35 5.65 -1.76 -3.48
C HIS A 35 4.68 -0.70 -3.98
N ALA A 36 4.48 -0.61 -5.30
CA ALA A 36 3.58 0.34 -5.93
C ALA A 36 2.33 -0.32 -6.53
N PHE A 37 1.20 0.38 -6.47
CA PHE A 37 -0.03 0.09 -7.20
C PHE A 37 -0.38 1.30 -8.07
N TRP A 38 -0.81 1.06 -9.31
CA TRP A 38 -1.30 2.14 -10.19
C TRP A 38 -2.80 2.31 -9.96
N ASP A 39 -3.23 3.45 -9.41
CA ASP A 39 -4.64 3.73 -9.11
C ASP A 39 -5.44 4.26 -10.32
N GLY A 40 -4.76 4.52 -11.44
CA GLY A 40 -5.34 5.14 -12.63
C GLY A 40 -4.76 6.52 -12.93
N ASP A 41 -4.22 7.21 -11.92
CA ASP A 41 -3.65 8.56 -12.02
C ASP A 41 -2.18 8.59 -11.58
N LYS A 42 -1.85 7.87 -10.49
CA LYS A 42 -0.49 7.82 -9.94
C LYS A 42 -0.14 6.46 -9.35
N TYR A 43 1.15 6.28 -9.08
CA TYR A 43 1.63 5.18 -8.25
C TYR A 43 1.42 5.51 -6.77
N VAL A 44 0.72 4.62 -6.08
CA VAL A 44 0.48 4.68 -4.63
C VAL A 44 1.15 3.51 -3.92
N PRO A 45 1.63 3.69 -2.68
CA PRO A 45 2.23 2.60 -1.91
C PRO A 45 1.25 1.47 -1.62
N LYS A 46 1.70 0.23 -1.71
CA LYS A 46 0.96 -0.98 -1.29
C LYS A 46 1.78 -1.81 -0.31
N ILE A 47 1.07 -2.52 0.56
CA ILE A 47 1.62 -3.58 1.42
C ILE A 47 0.76 -4.84 1.30
N LYS A 48 1.22 -5.94 1.89
CA LYS A 48 0.40 -7.14 2.04
C LYS A 48 -0.45 -7.05 3.31
N CYS A 49 -1.74 -7.34 3.18
CA CYS A 49 -2.63 -7.52 4.32
C CYS A 49 -2.08 -8.67 5.19
N PRO A 50 -1.78 -8.43 6.48
CA PRO A 50 -1.22 -9.45 7.36
C PRO A 50 -2.17 -10.61 7.66
N VAL A 51 -3.47 -10.45 7.36
CA VAL A 51 -4.50 -11.45 7.63
C VAL A 51 -4.73 -12.39 6.43
N CYS A 52 -4.80 -11.85 5.22
CA CYS A 52 -5.17 -12.64 4.03
C CYS A 52 -4.15 -12.60 2.88
N GLY A 53 -3.06 -11.84 3.02
CA GLY A 53 -2.00 -11.72 2.02
C GLY A 53 -2.40 -10.96 0.74
N ALA A 54 -3.59 -10.39 0.67
CA ALA A 54 -4.00 -9.51 -0.44
C ALA A 54 -3.25 -8.18 -0.41
N ASP A 55 -3.21 -7.49 -1.55
CA ASP A 55 -2.68 -6.12 -1.59
C ASP A 55 -3.59 -5.17 -0.83
N LEU A 56 -2.98 -4.34 0.01
CA LEU A 56 -3.58 -3.25 0.75
C LEU A 56 -2.92 -1.96 0.24
N VAL A 57 -3.69 -1.11 -0.42
CA VAL A 57 -3.21 0.09 -1.12
C VAL A 57 -3.48 1.32 -0.27
N LYS A 58 -2.48 2.17 -0.05
CA LYS A 58 -2.65 3.39 0.74
C LYS A 58 -3.70 4.31 0.10
N GLU A 59 -4.80 4.54 0.81
CA GLU A 59 -5.83 5.53 0.44
C GLU A 59 -5.42 6.91 0.97
N GLU A 60 -5.67 7.99 0.22
CA GLU A 60 -5.32 9.37 0.64
C GLU A 60 -6.40 10.07 1.46
#